data_AF-A0A1I4HVP6-F1
#
_entry.id   AF-A0A1I4HVP6-F1
#
_cell.length_a   1.000
_cell.length_b   1.000
_cell.length_c   1.000
_cell.angle_alpha   90.00
_cell.angle_beta   90.00
_cell.angle_gamma   90.00
#
_symmetry.space_group_name_H-M   'P 1'
#
loop_
_entity.id
_entity.type
_entity.pdbx_description
1 polymer ?
#
loop_
_entity_poly.entity_id
_entity_poly.type
_entity_poly.pdbx_seq_one_letter_code
_entity_poly.pdbx_strand_id
1 'polypeptide(L)'
;MHVPPARDLLAPQMAEVPARPKGRSVPEPLAGLIAGMDRSLAHLAGENGGRDELHALRNHLSDLCVLTEESPRILRAVDRLVAAGDRLGEAVLATRGRDWRAPRLVKARAALSALERSLAGARPSRIAVRLQRDW
;
A
#
# COMPACT_ATOMS: atom_id res chain seq x y z
N MET A 1 27.78 28.81 -60.48
CA MET A 1 27.73 27.75 -59.46
C MET A 1 26.35 27.73 -58.83
N HIS A 2 25.90 26.53 -58.48
CA HIS A 2 24.51 26.09 -58.27
C HIS A 2 24.17 26.00 -56.76
N VAL A 3 22.85 25.96 -56.48
CA VAL A 3 22.13 25.52 -55.25
C VAL A 3 21.65 26.61 -54.24
N PRO A 4 20.39 26.54 -53.74
CA PRO A 4 19.63 27.63 -53.10
C PRO A 4 19.32 27.36 -51.58
N PRO A 5 18.20 27.78 -50.92
CA PRO A 5 18.24 28.52 -49.65
C PRO A 5 17.56 27.80 -48.44
N ALA A 6 17.51 28.53 -47.31
CA ALA A 6 16.67 28.33 -46.12
C ALA A 6 16.94 27.11 -45.23
N ARG A 7 17.27 27.36 -43.96
CA ARG A 7 16.91 26.48 -42.84
C ARG A 7 16.65 27.29 -41.59
N ASP A 8 15.40 27.22 -41.15
CA ASP A 8 14.89 27.65 -39.86
C ASP A 8 15.82 27.23 -38.72
N LEU A 9 16.25 28.19 -37.92
CA LEU A 9 16.73 27.91 -36.57
C LEU A 9 15.55 28.11 -35.62
N LEU A 10 14.77 27.04 -35.53
CA LEU A 10 13.78 26.81 -34.49
C LEU A 10 14.41 27.06 -33.11
N ALA A 11 13.59 27.65 -32.25
CA ALA A 11 13.82 27.91 -30.84
C ALA A 11 14.54 26.76 -30.11
N PRO A 12 15.35 27.06 -29.09
CA PRO A 12 15.85 26.02 -28.19
C PRO A 12 14.63 25.34 -27.55
N GLN A 13 14.42 24.07 -27.90
CA GLN A 13 13.52 23.19 -27.18
C GLN A 13 13.96 23.23 -25.72
N MET A 14 13.13 23.85 -24.88
CA MET A 14 13.28 23.76 -23.44
C MET A 14 13.21 22.28 -23.11
N ALA A 15 14.37 21.70 -22.82
CA ALA A 15 14.48 20.35 -22.33
C ALA A 15 13.54 20.25 -21.14
N GLU A 16 12.48 19.48 -21.32
CA GLU A 16 11.53 19.16 -20.27
C GLU A 16 12.34 18.51 -19.16
N VAL A 17 12.58 19.29 -18.10
CA VAL A 17 13.27 18.83 -16.91
C VAL A 17 12.44 17.65 -16.41
N PRO A 18 12.94 16.41 -16.40
CA PRO A 18 12.16 15.29 -15.91
C PRO A 18 11.83 15.62 -14.46
N ALA A 19 10.54 15.80 -14.20
CA ALA A 19 10.02 16.12 -12.89
C ALA A 19 10.63 15.13 -11.90
N ARG A 20 11.49 15.64 -11.01
CA ARG A 20 11.99 14.85 -9.86
C ARG A 20 10.76 14.20 -9.21
N PRO A 21 10.78 12.89 -8.92
CA PRO A 21 9.61 12.23 -8.36
C PRO A 21 9.25 12.97 -7.06
N LYS A 22 8.11 13.67 -7.09
CA LYS A 22 7.45 14.21 -5.91
C LYS A 22 7.44 13.09 -4.88
N GLY A 23 7.84 13.41 -3.64
CA GLY A 23 8.05 12.45 -2.57
C GLY A 23 7.00 11.34 -2.64
N ARG A 24 7.48 10.11 -2.86
CA ARG A 24 6.69 8.91 -3.11
C ARG A 24 5.55 8.79 -2.08
N SER A 25 4.39 9.34 -2.39
CA SER A 25 3.18 9.22 -1.58
C SER A 25 2.49 7.93 -1.94
N VAL A 26 1.82 7.30 -0.97
CA VAL A 26 1.00 6.12 -1.27
C VAL A 26 -0.13 6.55 -2.23
N PRO A 27 -0.33 5.83 -3.34
CA PRO A 27 -1.44 6.07 -4.25
C PRO A 27 -2.80 6.09 -3.54
N GLU A 28 -3.71 6.98 -3.94
CA GLU A 28 -5.01 7.18 -3.28
C GLU A 28 -5.82 5.88 -3.11
N PRO A 29 -5.94 4.97 -4.11
CA PRO A 29 -6.65 3.71 -3.94
C PRO A 29 -6.04 2.82 -2.85
N LEU A 30 -4.72 2.87 -2.68
CA LEU A 30 -3.99 2.11 -1.67
C LEU A 30 -4.05 2.78 -0.29
N ALA A 31 -4.08 4.11 -0.24
CA ALA A 31 -4.25 4.86 1.01
C ALA A 31 -5.58 4.52 1.69
N GLY A 32 -6.67 4.38 0.93
CA GLY A 32 -7.96 3.93 1.46
C GLY A 32 -7.91 2.53 2.08
N LEU A 33 -7.17 1.60 1.44
CA LEU A 33 -6.96 0.24 1.97
C LEU A 33 -6.12 0.26 3.26
N ILE A 34 -5.04 1.04 3.29
CA ILE A 34 -4.21 1.19 4.51
C ILE A 34 -5.03 1.75 5.67
N ALA A 35 -5.85 2.76 5.42
CA ALA A 35 -6.75 3.31 6.44
C ALA A 35 -7.80 2.26 6.91
N GLY A 36 -8.31 1.44 5.98
CA GLY A 36 -9.17 0.30 6.31
C GLY A 36 -8.48 -0.72 7.20
N MET A 37 -7.23 -1.09 6.88
CA MET A 37 -6.42 -2.00 7.69
C MET A 37 -6.16 -1.47 9.10
N ASP A 38 -5.80 -0.19 9.27
CA ASP A 38 -5.59 0.38 10.61
C ASP A 38 -6.87 0.34 11.45
N ARG A 39 -8.03 0.66 10.84
CA ARG A 39 -9.33 0.52 11.50
C ARG A 39 -9.61 -0.92 11.91
N SER A 40 -9.42 -1.89 11.01
CA SER A 40 -9.62 -3.31 11.32
C SER A 40 -8.69 -3.78 12.45
N LEU A 41 -7.43 -3.35 12.47
CA LEU A 41 -6.50 -3.66 13.56
C LEU A 41 -6.95 -3.04 14.90
N ALA A 42 -7.41 -1.79 14.87
CA ALA A 42 -7.92 -1.10 16.06
C ALA A 42 -9.17 -1.79 16.62
N HIS A 43 -10.13 -2.14 15.75
CA HIS A 43 -11.34 -2.86 16.12
C HIS A 43 -11.02 -4.27 16.62
N LEU A 44 -10.11 -4.98 15.95
CA LEU A 44 -9.66 -6.32 16.36
C LEU A 44 -9.02 -6.31 17.76
N ALA A 45 -8.27 -5.27 18.10
CA ALA A 45 -7.71 -5.10 19.44
C ALA A 45 -8.74 -4.61 20.48
N GLY A 46 -9.94 -4.19 20.05
CA GLY A 46 -11.02 -3.70 20.89
C GLY A 46 -11.68 -4.78 21.75
N GLU A 47 -12.75 -4.39 22.44
CA GLU A 47 -13.53 -5.32 23.28
C GLU A 47 -14.42 -6.25 22.45
N ASN A 48 -14.86 -5.80 21.27
CA ASN A 48 -15.69 -6.57 20.33
C ASN A 48 -14.91 -7.18 19.17
N GLY A 49 -13.56 -7.10 19.21
CA GLY A 49 -12.75 -7.65 18.15
C GLY A 49 -12.96 -9.16 18.00
N GLY A 50 -12.99 -9.64 16.77
CA GLY A 50 -13.28 -11.03 16.48
C GLY A 50 -12.88 -11.47 15.08
N ARG A 51 -13.57 -12.49 14.59
CA ARG A 51 -13.26 -13.10 13.28
C ARG A 51 -13.59 -12.15 12.12
N ASP A 52 -14.57 -11.28 12.29
CA ASP A 52 -15.03 -10.37 11.24
C ASP A 52 -13.98 -9.30 10.93
N GLU A 53 -13.32 -8.74 11.94
CA GLU A 53 -12.22 -7.78 11.75
C GLU A 53 -10.98 -8.44 11.15
N LEU A 54 -10.69 -9.69 11.55
CA LEU A 54 -9.62 -10.47 10.92
C LEU A 54 -9.92 -10.76 9.45
N HIS A 55 -11.18 -11.08 9.14
CA HIS A 55 -11.63 -11.29 7.77
C HIS A 55 -11.56 -9.99 6.94
N ALA A 56 -11.99 -8.86 7.51
CA ALA A 56 -11.88 -7.55 6.87
C ALA A 56 -10.42 -7.17 6.59
N LEU A 57 -9.50 -7.40 7.54
CA LEU A 57 -8.06 -7.18 7.35
C LEU A 57 -7.52 -8.01 6.17
N ARG A 58 -7.88 -9.30 6.10
CA ARG A 58 -7.46 -10.20 5.01
C ARG A 58 -8.04 -9.78 3.68
N ASN A 59 -9.30 -9.32 3.63
CA ASN A 59 -9.90 -8.81 2.40
C ASN A 59 -9.17 -7.56 1.89
N HIS A 60 -8.85 -6.61 2.76
CA HIS A 60 -8.05 -5.44 2.35
C HIS A 60 -6.66 -5.82 1.83
N LEU A 61 -6.02 -6.84 2.41
CA LEU A 61 -4.72 -7.33 1.94
C LEU A 61 -4.83 -8.00 0.56
N SER A 62 -5.88 -8.79 0.35
CA SER A 62 -6.19 -9.38 -0.96
C SER A 62 -6.42 -8.29 -2.02
N ASP A 63 -7.25 -7.29 -1.71
CA ASP A 63 -7.49 -6.15 -2.61
C ASP A 63 -6.20 -5.40 -2.96
N LEU A 64 -5.34 -5.18 -1.96
CA LEU A 64 -4.04 -4.55 -2.17
C LEU A 64 -3.18 -5.37 -3.13
N CYS A 65 -3.05 -6.68 -2.92
CA CYS A 65 -2.28 -7.56 -3.79
C CYS A 65 -2.85 -7.60 -5.22
N VAL A 66 -4.17 -7.52 -5.37
CA VAL A 66 -4.83 -7.42 -6.69
C VAL A 66 -4.50 -6.10 -7.38
N LEU A 67 -4.43 -4.99 -6.63
CA LEU A 67 -4.22 -3.67 -7.19
C LEU A 67 -2.75 -3.34 -7.47
N THR A 68 -1.80 -3.95 -6.78
CA THR A 68 -0.37 -3.67 -6.96
C THR A 68 0.31 -4.67 -7.89
N GLU A 69 1.25 -4.20 -8.72
CA GLU A 69 2.19 -5.08 -9.43
C GLU A 69 2.98 -5.94 -8.44
N GLU A 70 3.28 -7.18 -8.82
CA GLU A 70 4.01 -8.11 -7.96
C GLU A 70 5.41 -7.57 -7.64
N SER A 71 5.70 -7.43 -6.35
CA SER A 71 6.98 -6.93 -5.87
C SER A 71 7.44 -7.75 -4.66
N PRO A 72 8.64 -8.35 -4.67
CA PRO A 72 9.17 -9.09 -3.52
C PRO A 72 9.28 -8.26 -2.24
N ARG A 73 9.31 -6.92 -2.36
CA ARG A 73 9.31 -6.01 -1.21
C ARG A 73 7.90 -5.87 -0.63
N ILE A 74 6.89 -5.71 -1.49
CA ILE A 74 5.48 -5.58 -1.08
C ILE A 74 5.01 -6.91 -0.48
N LEU A 75 5.29 -8.04 -1.14
CA LEU A 75 4.95 -9.39 -0.64
C LEU A 75 5.49 -9.63 0.77
N ARG A 76 6.80 -9.36 0.99
CA ARG A 76 7.40 -9.49 2.33
C ARG A 76 6.78 -8.56 3.38
N ALA A 77 6.30 -7.39 2.99
CA ALA A 77 5.62 -6.47 3.90
C ALA A 77 4.19 -6.95 4.21
N VAL A 78 3.48 -7.49 3.22
CA VAL A 78 2.18 -8.15 3.38
C VAL A 78 2.30 -9.35 4.31
N ASP A 79 3.27 -10.25 4.10
CA ASP A 79 3.47 -11.44 4.94
C ASP A 79 3.70 -11.08 6.42
N ARG A 80 4.48 -10.02 6.67
CA ARG A 80 4.71 -9.51 8.03
C ARG A 80 3.43 -8.99 8.67
N LEU A 81 2.59 -8.30 7.90
CA LEU A 81 1.32 -7.78 8.38
C LEU A 81 0.33 -8.93 8.64
N VAL A 82 0.26 -9.92 7.76
CA VAL A 82 -0.54 -11.15 7.96
C VAL A 82 -0.12 -11.83 9.26
N ALA A 83 1.16 -12.12 9.44
CA ALA A 83 1.66 -12.78 10.64
C ALA A 83 1.39 -11.96 11.93
N ALA A 84 1.46 -10.63 11.85
CA ALA A 84 1.14 -9.77 13.00
C ALA A 84 -0.37 -9.73 13.29
N GLY A 85 -1.21 -9.67 12.26
CA GLY A 85 -2.67 -9.70 12.36
C GLY A 85 -3.19 -11.05 12.87
N ASP A 86 -2.63 -12.16 12.40
CA ASP A 86 -2.99 -13.50 12.88
C ASP A 86 -2.64 -13.67 14.36
N ARG A 87 -1.44 -13.26 14.79
CA ARG A 87 -1.06 -13.28 16.21
C ARG A 87 -1.92 -12.38 17.09
N LEU A 88 -2.44 -11.29 16.53
CA LEU A 88 -3.40 -10.42 17.21
C LEU A 88 -4.75 -11.14 17.34
N GLY A 89 -5.28 -11.68 16.24
CA GLY A 89 -6.54 -12.42 16.20
C GLY A 89 -6.54 -13.69 17.05
N GLU A 90 -5.46 -14.47 17.05
CA GLU A 90 -5.30 -15.62 17.93
C GLU A 90 -5.39 -15.24 19.41
N ALA A 91 -4.78 -14.11 19.79
CA ALA A 91 -4.83 -13.64 21.17
C ALA A 91 -6.22 -13.14 21.59
N VAL A 92 -6.96 -12.53 20.66
CA VAL A 92 -8.38 -12.17 20.81
C VAL A 92 -9.21 -13.43 21.07
N LEU A 93 -9.09 -14.43 20.19
CA LEU A 93 -9.88 -15.66 20.22
C LEU A 93 -9.54 -16.56 21.42
N ALA A 94 -8.30 -16.52 21.90
CA ALA A 94 -7.84 -17.28 23.05
C ALA A 94 -8.27 -16.67 24.41
N THR A 95 -9.13 -15.64 24.41
CA THR A 95 -9.71 -14.97 25.60
C THR A 95 -8.69 -14.61 26.69
N ARG A 96 -7.44 -14.33 26.29
CA ARG A 96 -6.39 -13.92 27.23
C ARG A 96 -6.76 -12.52 27.79
N GLY A 97 -6.44 -12.23 29.05
CA GLY A 97 -6.74 -10.93 29.70
C GLY A 97 -6.18 -9.72 28.95
N ARG A 98 -6.49 -8.48 29.34
CA ARG A 98 -6.23 -7.28 28.50
C ARG A 98 -4.75 -6.98 28.19
N ASP A 99 -3.81 -7.56 28.91
CA ASP A 99 -2.37 -7.25 28.82
C ASP A 99 -1.72 -7.64 27.47
N TRP A 100 -2.35 -8.51 26.67
CA TRP A 100 -1.81 -8.86 25.36
C TRP A 100 -2.07 -7.82 24.27
N ARG A 101 -3.08 -6.95 24.43
CA ARG A 101 -3.62 -6.07 23.38
C ARG A 101 -2.60 -5.05 22.90
N ALA A 102 -2.08 -4.24 23.82
CA ALA A 102 -1.15 -3.16 23.51
C ALA A 102 0.11 -3.62 22.74
N PRO A 103 0.88 -4.62 23.21
CA PRO A 103 2.11 -5.01 22.52
C PRO A 103 1.86 -5.65 21.14
N ARG A 104 0.73 -6.35 20.96
CA ARG A 104 0.39 -6.97 19.67
C ARG A 104 -0.15 -5.96 18.66
N LEU A 105 -0.98 -5.02 19.12
CA LEU A 105 -1.45 -3.92 18.28
C LEU A 105 -0.28 -3.05 17.80
N VAL A 106 0.67 -2.74 18.68
CA VAL A 106 1.89 -1.99 18.31
C VAL A 106 2.68 -2.71 17.22
N LYS A 107 2.86 -4.04 17.34
CA LYS A 107 3.54 -4.83 16.30
C LYS A 107 2.78 -4.85 14.98
N ALA A 108 1.45 -4.99 15.01
CA ALA A 108 0.63 -4.97 13.81
C ALA A 108 0.66 -3.59 13.11
N ARG A 109 0.57 -2.50 13.86
CA ARG A 109 0.70 -1.13 13.33
C ARG A 109 2.09 -0.84 12.77
N ALA A 110 3.15 -1.36 13.40
CA ALA A 110 4.50 -1.24 12.87
C ALA A 110 4.64 -2.00 11.53
N ALA A 111 4.02 -3.18 11.40
CA ALA A 111 3.97 -3.91 10.14
C ALA A 111 3.17 -3.15 9.07
N LEU A 112 2.03 -2.55 9.42
CA LEU A 112 1.25 -1.71 8.53
C LEU A 112 2.04 -0.49 8.04
N SER A 113 2.75 0.19 8.93
CA SER A 113 3.63 1.33 8.57
C SER A 113 4.80 0.89 7.66
N ALA A 114 5.27 -0.35 7.77
CA ALA A 114 6.29 -0.89 6.87
C ALA A 114 5.73 -1.24 5.49
N LEU A 115 4.47 -1.71 5.44
CA LEU A 115 3.73 -1.92 4.20
C LEU A 115 3.49 -0.59 3.48
N GLU A 116 2.96 0.41 4.17
CA GLU A 116 2.71 1.76 3.64
C GLU A 116 3.97 2.34 2.96
N ARG A 117 5.11 2.31 3.65
CA ARG A 117 6.40 2.75 3.09
C ARG A 117 6.87 1.96 1.87
N SER A 118 6.40 0.73 1.71
CA SER A 118 6.71 -0.11 0.54
C SER A 118 5.77 0.18 -0.63
N LEU A 119 4.55 0.66 -0.37
CA LEU A 119 3.57 1.05 -1.39
C LEU A 119 3.84 2.43 -2.02
N ALA A 120 4.60 3.27 -1.33
CA ALA A 120 5.04 4.58 -1.80
C ALA A 120 5.65 4.57 -3.22
N GLY A 121 6.24 3.46 -3.66
CA GLY A 121 6.77 3.27 -5.02
C GLY A 121 6.08 2.17 -5.83
N ALA A 122 4.87 1.77 -5.44
CA ALA A 122 4.14 0.71 -6.11
C ALA A 122 3.60 1.15 -7.47
N ARG A 123 3.55 0.20 -8.40
CA ARG A 123 2.91 0.36 -9.70
C ARG A 123 1.56 -0.35 -9.70
N PRO A 124 0.56 0.16 -10.44
CA PRO A 124 -0.71 -0.53 -10.58
C PRO A 124 -0.52 -1.85 -11.32
N SER A 125 -1.24 -2.88 -10.91
CA SER A 125 -1.30 -4.15 -11.63
C SER A 125 -2.08 -4.00 -12.94
N ARG A 126 -1.97 -4.98 -13.82
CA ARG A 126 -2.82 -5.06 -15.02
C ARG A 126 -4.32 -5.10 -14.69
N ILE A 127 -4.69 -5.63 -13.53
CA ILE A 127 -6.08 -5.67 -13.06
C ILE A 127 -6.51 -4.27 -12.61
N ALA A 128 -5.67 -3.54 -11.87
CA ALA A 128 -5.95 -2.16 -11.47
C ALA A 128 -6.23 -1.26 -12.68
N VAL A 129 -5.41 -1.39 -13.74
CA VAL A 129 -5.63 -0.67 -15.02
C VAL A 129 -6.97 -1.04 -15.65
N ARG A 130 -7.33 -2.33 -15.70
CA ARG A 130 -8.63 -2.77 -16.24
C ARG A 130 -9.82 -2.28 -15.43
N LEU A 131 -9.64 -2.06 -14.13
CA LEU A 131 -10.66 -1.53 -13.23
C LEU A 131 -10.72 0.01 -13.22
N GLN A 132 -9.96 0.70 -14.09
CA GLN A 132 -9.85 2.17 -14.09
C GLN A 132 -9.42 2.71 -12.72
N ARG A 133 -8.55 1.94 -12.05
CA ARG A 133 -7.91 2.26 -10.76
C ARG A 133 -6.41 2.41 -10.95
N ASP A 134 -5.98 2.80 -12.15
CA ASP A 134 -4.61 3.22 -12.41
C ASP A 134 -4.33 4.57 -11.75
N TRP A 135 -3.06 4.77 -11.39
CA TRP A 135 -2.54 5.96 -10.73
C TRP A 135 -1.14 6.28 -11.26
#